data_AF-A0A2P4UCE3-F1
#
_entry.id   AF-A0A2P4UCE3-F1
#
_cell.length_a   1.000
_cell.length_b   1.000
_cell.length_c   1.000
_cell.angle_alpha   90.00
_cell.angle_beta   90.00
_cell.angle_gamma   90.00
#
_symmetry.space_group_name_H-M   'P 1'
#
loop_
_entity.id
_entity.type
_entity.pdbx_description
1 polymer ?
#
loop_
_entity_poly.entity_id
_entity_poly.type
_entity_poly.pdbx_seq_one_letter_code
_entity_poly.pdbx_strand_id
1 'polypeptide(L)'
;MNHYDMRTEFAGQIVADFDSGRLPEHGDPAPVTPQEAADLAWRVSDEERFRDVWDAFLDQVDTSRVRALIFGAWGLPGDGEEDYPVPLLAEAADRFPALRSLFLGEIPPEMSEMSWIEQDDITPLLTAFPALERLEVRGGAGLRLEPVRHTALRTLRLESAGLPAGVVRAVAASDLPALEHLDLWLGTANQSGDATPADLAGLLDGARLPALRHLGLEDAEIADDLAAALASAPLVARLESLSLALGALSDRGAEALLTGQPLTHLRKLNLHYHYIGEVLAARLRAALPGTDVDLSRPRNPSVVGDREFRFIAVSE
;
A
#
# COMPACT_ATOMS: atom_id res chain seq x y z
N MET A 1 12.87 8.63 -3.09
CA MET A 1 12.66 7.42 -3.88
C MET A 1 11.44 7.70 -4.74
N ASN A 2 11.45 7.37 -6.02
CA ASN A 2 10.23 7.50 -6.82
C ASN A 2 9.30 6.38 -6.32
N HIS A 3 8.00 6.63 -6.17
CA HIS A 3 7.07 5.60 -5.64
C HIS A 3 6.87 4.42 -6.61
N TYR A 4 7.46 4.55 -7.80
CA TYR A 4 7.39 3.64 -8.92
C TYR A 4 8.64 2.77 -9.15
N ASP A 5 9.72 2.99 -8.40
CA ASP A 5 10.96 2.22 -8.61
C ASP A 5 10.73 0.74 -8.25
N MET A 6 11.06 -0.17 -9.16
CA MET A 6 11.04 -1.61 -8.90
C MET A 6 11.99 -1.93 -7.73
N ARG A 7 11.51 -2.72 -6.77
CA ARG A 7 12.29 -3.06 -5.57
C ARG A 7 13.44 -3.99 -5.93
N THR A 8 14.63 -3.64 -5.46
CA THR A 8 15.77 -4.57 -5.44
C THR A 8 15.81 -5.39 -4.16
N GLU A 9 15.08 -4.97 -3.12
CA GLU A 9 14.93 -5.67 -1.85
C GLU A 9 13.47 -5.63 -1.38
N PHE A 10 12.99 -6.74 -0.84
CA PHE A 10 11.67 -6.85 -0.25
C PHE A 10 11.71 -7.71 1.01
N ALA A 11 11.11 -7.21 2.09
CA ALA A 11 11.10 -7.87 3.40
C ALA A 11 12.49 -8.28 3.93
N GLY A 12 13.53 -7.51 3.59
CA GLY A 12 14.92 -7.78 3.98
C GLY A 12 15.63 -8.86 3.15
N GLN A 13 15.02 -9.28 2.04
CA GLN A 13 15.58 -10.22 1.09
C GLN A 13 15.85 -9.52 -0.25
N ILE A 14 16.91 -9.92 -0.93
CA ILE A 14 17.20 -9.45 -2.30
C ILE A 14 16.12 -10.01 -3.23
N VAL A 15 15.61 -9.17 -4.13
CA VAL A 15 14.61 -9.61 -5.12
C VAL A 15 15.29 -10.35 -6.27
N ALA A 16 14.71 -11.49 -6.65
CA ALA A 16 15.08 -12.25 -7.85
C ALA A 16 13.86 -12.47 -8.73
N ASP A 17 13.99 -12.14 -10.01
CA ASP A 17 12.91 -12.26 -10.98
C ASP A 17 12.77 -13.70 -11.50
N PHE A 18 11.54 -14.12 -11.73
CA PHE A 18 11.12 -15.37 -12.36
C PHE A 18 10.05 -15.03 -13.42
N ASP A 19 10.47 -15.11 -14.69
CA ASP A 19 9.71 -14.67 -15.87
C ASP A 19 9.71 -15.75 -16.97
N SER A 20 9.14 -15.44 -18.14
CA SER A 20 9.13 -16.35 -19.30
C SER A 20 10.51 -16.84 -19.72
N GLY A 21 11.60 -16.13 -19.43
CA GLY A 21 12.97 -16.59 -19.69
C GLY A 21 13.37 -17.86 -18.95
N ARG A 22 12.59 -18.26 -17.92
CA ARG A 22 12.76 -19.53 -17.18
C ARG A 22 11.84 -20.66 -17.65
N LEU A 23 11.07 -20.45 -18.71
CA LEU A 23 10.29 -21.53 -19.30
C LEU A 23 11.20 -22.54 -20.01
N PRO A 24 10.89 -23.86 -19.96
CA PRO A 24 11.76 -24.91 -20.54
C PRO A 24 12.08 -24.76 -22.03
N GLU A 25 11.22 -24.07 -22.78
CA GLU A 25 11.41 -23.79 -24.22
C GLU A 25 12.60 -22.86 -24.52
N HIS A 26 13.07 -22.10 -23.53
CA HIS A 26 14.25 -21.24 -23.64
C HIS A 26 15.56 -21.93 -23.20
N GLY A 27 15.49 -23.24 -22.92
CA GLY A 27 16.57 -24.07 -22.40
C GLY A 27 16.26 -24.56 -20.99
N ASP A 28 17.04 -25.51 -20.48
CA ASP A 28 16.93 -25.95 -19.09
C ASP A 28 17.60 -24.89 -18.19
N PRO A 29 16.83 -24.05 -17.45
CA PRO A 29 17.43 -23.12 -16.51
C PRO A 29 18.18 -23.89 -15.43
N ALA A 30 19.24 -23.28 -14.88
CA ALA A 30 19.92 -23.86 -13.73
C ALA A 30 18.91 -24.06 -12.58
N PRO A 31 18.87 -25.23 -11.94
CA PRO A 31 17.91 -25.48 -10.88
C PRO A 31 18.15 -24.53 -9.71
N VAL A 32 17.06 -23.94 -9.21
CA VAL A 32 17.10 -23.09 -8.02
C VAL A 32 17.43 -23.96 -6.82
N THR A 33 18.50 -23.64 -6.11
CA THR A 33 18.86 -24.40 -4.92
C THR A 33 17.86 -24.12 -3.79
N PRO A 34 17.64 -25.07 -2.85
CA PRO A 34 16.79 -24.82 -1.69
C PRO A 34 17.24 -23.60 -0.87
N GLN A 35 18.54 -23.30 -0.84
CA GLN A 35 19.06 -22.14 -0.12
C GLN A 35 18.67 -20.82 -0.81
N GLU A 36 18.81 -20.74 -2.13
CA GLU A 36 18.34 -19.57 -2.91
C GLU A 36 16.83 -19.37 -2.76
N ALA A 37 16.04 -20.45 -2.81
CA ALA A 37 14.60 -20.40 -2.58
C ALA A 37 14.24 -19.75 -1.23
N ALA A 38 15.06 -19.94 -0.20
CA ALA A 38 14.84 -19.42 1.14
C ALA A 38 15.34 -17.99 1.35
N ASP A 39 16.44 -17.63 0.69
CA ASP A 39 17.16 -16.38 0.95
C ASP A 39 16.66 -15.21 0.10
N LEU A 40 15.97 -15.49 -1.00
CA LEU A 40 15.48 -14.49 -1.95
C LEU A 40 14.00 -14.15 -1.75
N ALA A 41 13.63 -12.92 -2.09
CA ALA A 41 12.26 -12.55 -2.41
C ALA A 41 12.04 -12.83 -3.90
N TRP A 42 11.07 -13.67 -4.23
CA TRP A 42 10.82 -14.05 -5.62
C TRP A 42 9.80 -13.12 -6.24
N ARG A 43 10.14 -12.48 -7.37
CA ARG A 43 9.19 -11.76 -8.20
C ARG A 43 8.76 -12.65 -9.35
N VAL A 44 7.49 -13.05 -9.37
CA VAL A 44 6.88 -13.79 -10.48
C VAL A 44 6.11 -12.79 -11.33
N SER A 45 6.45 -12.70 -12.61
CA SER A 45 5.91 -11.66 -13.50
C SER A 45 5.95 -12.12 -14.95
N ASP A 46 4.83 -11.99 -15.65
CA ASP A 46 4.77 -12.12 -17.12
C ASP A 46 3.48 -11.48 -17.66
N GLU A 47 3.58 -10.74 -18.76
CA GLU A 47 2.44 -10.01 -19.33
C GLU A 47 1.50 -10.91 -20.14
N GLU A 48 1.99 -11.98 -20.76
CA GLU A 48 1.19 -12.78 -21.70
C GLU A 48 1.00 -14.22 -21.24
N ARG A 49 1.93 -14.75 -20.46
CA ARG A 49 2.03 -16.17 -20.10
C ARG A 49 2.17 -16.37 -18.60
N PHE A 50 1.51 -15.51 -17.82
CA PHE A 50 1.61 -15.51 -16.36
C PHE A 50 1.37 -16.91 -15.76
N ARG A 51 0.35 -17.62 -16.25
CA ARG A 51 0.06 -18.98 -15.77
C ARG A 51 1.17 -19.99 -16.06
N ASP A 52 1.75 -19.99 -17.26
CA ASP A 52 2.86 -20.88 -17.60
C ASP A 52 4.08 -20.59 -16.69
N VAL A 53 4.35 -19.31 -16.44
CA VAL A 53 5.45 -18.85 -15.58
C VAL A 53 5.19 -19.22 -14.11
N TRP A 54 3.95 -19.09 -13.64
CA TRP A 54 3.54 -19.51 -12.31
C TRP A 54 3.70 -21.02 -12.11
N ASP A 55 3.23 -21.84 -13.05
CA ASP A 55 3.37 -23.30 -12.99
C ASP A 55 4.86 -23.70 -13.02
N ALA A 56 5.67 -23.05 -13.86
CA ALA A 56 7.11 -23.27 -13.88
C ALA A 56 7.79 -22.85 -12.57
N PHE A 57 7.37 -21.76 -11.93
CA PHE A 57 7.87 -21.33 -10.62
C PHE A 57 7.59 -22.39 -9.55
N LEU A 58 6.35 -22.89 -9.54
CA LEU A 58 5.93 -23.97 -8.66
C LEU A 58 6.76 -25.25 -8.86
N ASP A 59 7.18 -25.57 -10.08
CA ASP A 59 7.98 -26.79 -10.34
C ASP A 59 9.48 -26.61 -10.05
N GLN A 60 10.02 -25.43 -10.27
CA GLN A 60 11.46 -25.18 -10.23
C GLN A 60 11.96 -24.65 -8.88
N VAL A 61 11.08 -24.04 -8.07
CA VAL A 61 11.45 -23.41 -6.79
C VAL A 61 10.89 -24.23 -5.62
N ASP A 62 11.74 -24.47 -4.61
CA ASP A 62 11.29 -25.06 -3.33
C ASP A 62 10.43 -24.05 -2.55
N THR A 63 9.15 -23.97 -2.93
CA THR A 63 8.15 -23.06 -2.37
C THR A 63 7.93 -23.25 -0.87
N SER A 64 8.31 -24.41 -0.31
CA SER A 64 8.26 -24.66 1.12
C SER A 64 9.19 -23.75 1.94
N ARG A 65 10.19 -23.17 1.29
CA ARG A 65 11.18 -22.28 1.89
C ARG A 65 10.97 -20.81 1.55
N VAL A 66 10.12 -20.48 0.59
CA VAL A 66 9.86 -19.10 0.14
C VAL A 66 9.19 -18.30 1.26
N ARG A 67 9.80 -17.17 1.63
CA ARG A 67 9.32 -16.28 2.70
C ARG A 67 8.71 -14.99 2.19
N ALA A 68 9.17 -14.52 1.03
CA ALA A 68 8.69 -13.30 0.40
C ALA A 68 8.41 -13.56 -1.09
N LEU A 69 7.22 -13.15 -1.52
CA LEU A 69 6.75 -13.29 -2.89
C LEU A 69 6.24 -11.95 -3.39
N ILE A 70 6.53 -11.64 -4.65
CA ILE A 70 6.05 -10.46 -5.34
C ILE A 70 5.41 -10.92 -6.64
N PHE A 71 4.22 -10.41 -6.93
CA PHE A 71 3.61 -10.52 -8.25
C PHE A 71 3.83 -9.20 -8.99
N GLY A 72 4.57 -9.30 -10.11
CA GLY A 72 4.80 -8.20 -11.04
C GLY A 72 3.61 -8.03 -11.98
N ALA A 73 3.85 -7.94 -13.29
CA ALA A 73 2.77 -7.94 -14.27
C ALA A 73 2.10 -9.34 -14.36
N TRP A 74 0.78 -9.34 -14.54
CA TRP A 74 -0.04 -10.50 -14.89
C TRP A 74 -1.06 -10.07 -15.94
N GLY A 75 -1.01 -10.65 -17.13
CA GLY A 75 -1.95 -10.31 -18.21
C GLY A 75 -1.82 -8.86 -18.70
N LEU A 76 -2.53 -8.54 -19.79
CA LEU A 76 -2.83 -7.17 -20.18
C LEU A 76 -4.19 -6.75 -19.62
N PRO A 77 -4.45 -5.44 -19.42
CA PRO A 77 -5.77 -4.96 -19.03
C PRO A 77 -6.86 -5.46 -20.00
N GLY A 78 -7.87 -6.16 -19.46
CA GLY A 78 -8.95 -6.77 -20.24
C GLY A 78 -8.72 -8.21 -20.71
N ASP A 79 -7.56 -8.82 -20.43
CA ASP A 79 -7.41 -10.28 -20.50
C ASP A 79 -8.20 -10.93 -19.35
N GLY A 80 -8.77 -12.11 -19.58
CA GLY A 80 -9.75 -12.73 -18.68
C GLY A 80 -9.23 -13.04 -17.27
N GLU A 81 -10.14 -13.29 -16.33
CA GLU A 81 -9.87 -13.56 -14.90
C GLU A 81 -8.92 -14.75 -14.61
N GLU A 82 -8.58 -15.56 -15.61
CA GLU A 82 -7.84 -16.82 -15.45
C GLU A 82 -6.38 -16.64 -15.02
N ASP A 83 -5.80 -15.47 -15.27
CA ASP A 83 -4.39 -15.16 -14.95
C ASP A 83 -4.22 -14.32 -13.67
N TYR A 84 -5.31 -14.02 -12.95
CA TYR A 84 -5.21 -13.23 -11.72
C TYR A 84 -4.46 -14.00 -10.61
N PRO A 85 -3.40 -13.44 -9.98
CA PRO A 85 -2.52 -14.21 -9.09
C PRO A 85 -3.16 -14.69 -7.78
N VAL A 86 -4.18 -14.01 -7.28
CA VAL A 86 -4.76 -14.30 -5.95
C VAL A 86 -5.38 -15.70 -5.85
N PRO A 87 -6.30 -16.11 -6.73
CA PRO A 87 -6.85 -17.47 -6.69
C PRO A 87 -5.74 -18.53 -6.87
N LEU A 88 -4.80 -18.32 -7.79
CA LEU A 88 -3.70 -19.25 -8.06
C LEU A 88 -2.82 -19.48 -6.80
N LEU A 89 -2.46 -18.40 -6.10
CA LEU A 89 -1.69 -18.51 -4.86
C LEU A 89 -2.52 -19.14 -3.72
N ALA A 90 -3.81 -18.79 -3.60
CA ALA A 90 -4.68 -19.35 -2.57
C ALA A 90 -4.90 -20.86 -2.75
N GLU A 91 -5.03 -21.34 -4.00
CA GLU A 91 -5.12 -22.76 -4.33
C GLU A 91 -3.83 -23.53 -4.00
N ALA A 92 -2.67 -22.89 -4.14
CA ALA A 92 -1.37 -23.47 -3.85
C ALA A 92 -0.89 -23.24 -2.40
N ALA A 93 -1.74 -22.75 -1.49
CA ALA A 93 -1.32 -22.25 -0.18
C ALA A 93 -0.57 -23.29 0.69
N ASP A 94 -0.90 -24.58 0.55
CA ASP A 94 -0.23 -25.68 1.26
C ASP A 94 1.25 -25.84 0.87
N ARG A 95 1.63 -25.34 -0.30
CA ARG A 95 3.01 -25.33 -0.80
C ARG A 95 3.88 -24.22 -0.21
N PHE A 96 3.29 -23.22 0.46
CA PHE A 96 3.99 -22.03 0.96
C PHE A 96 3.91 -21.86 2.49
N PRO A 97 4.25 -22.88 3.31
CA PRO A 97 4.18 -22.79 4.78
C PRO A 97 5.09 -21.70 5.39
N ALA A 98 6.15 -21.30 4.69
CA ALA A 98 7.10 -20.29 5.14
C ALA A 98 6.75 -18.85 4.71
N LEU A 99 5.72 -18.64 3.89
CA LEU A 99 5.41 -17.31 3.36
C LEU A 99 4.99 -16.33 4.47
N ARG A 100 5.63 -15.16 4.48
CA ARG A 100 5.40 -14.08 5.47
C ARG A 100 5.15 -12.72 4.83
N SER A 101 5.67 -12.48 3.63
CA SER A 101 5.52 -11.19 2.94
C SER A 101 5.03 -11.39 1.52
N LEU A 102 4.01 -10.63 1.14
CA LEU A 102 3.43 -10.64 -0.20
C LEU A 102 3.30 -9.21 -0.72
N PHE A 103 3.71 -8.99 -1.97
CA PHE A 103 3.41 -7.77 -2.71
C PHE A 103 2.69 -8.13 -4.01
N LEU A 104 1.45 -7.67 -4.17
CA LEU A 104 0.65 -7.81 -5.37
C LEU A 104 0.67 -6.50 -6.18
N GLY A 105 1.06 -6.57 -7.45
CA GLY A 105 0.96 -5.44 -8.37
C GLY A 105 2.21 -4.58 -8.43
N GLU A 106 3.39 -5.17 -8.27
CA GLU A 106 4.64 -4.44 -8.51
C GLU A 106 4.89 -4.29 -10.01
N ILE A 107 4.09 -3.44 -10.64
CA ILE A 107 4.14 -3.13 -12.06
C ILE A 107 4.74 -1.71 -12.18
N PRO A 108 5.75 -1.53 -13.03
CA PRO A 108 6.36 -0.23 -13.20
C PRO A 108 5.50 0.65 -14.15
N PRO A 109 5.60 1.99 -14.03
CA PRO A 109 4.72 2.92 -14.72
C PRO A 109 4.90 2.91 -16.25
N GLU A 110 6.07 2.46 -16.75
CA GLU A 110 6.27 2.25 -18.18
C GLU A 110 5.42 1.12 -18.77
N MET A 111 4.96 0.18 -17.93
CA MET A 111 4.08 -0.91 -18.32
C MET A 111 2.61 -0.55 -18.06
N SER A 112 2.30 -0.10 -16.84
CA SER A 112 0.93 0.27 -16.47
C SER A 112 0.93 1.39 -15.44
N GLU A 113 0.15 2.43 -15.71
CA GLU A 113 -0.19 3.46 -14.74
C GLU A 113 -0.95 2.84 -13.55
N MET A 114 -0.74 3.34 -12.33
CA MET A 114 -1.35 2.76 -11.12
C MET A 114 -2.88 2.67 -11.18
N SER A 115 -3.54 3.58 -11.88
CA SER A 115 -5.00 3.56 -12.09
C SER A 115 -5.49 2.45 -13.01
N TRP A 116 -4.62 1.86 -13.82
CA TRP A 116 -4.92 0.82 -14.80
C TRP A 116 -4.54 -0.59 -14.32
N ILE A 117 -3.90 -0.70 -13.16
CA ILE A 117 -3.61 -2.00 -12.55
C ILE A 117 -4.92 -2.58 -12.02
N GLU A 118 -5.46 -3.56 -12.76
CA GLU A 118 -6.66 -4.30 -12.41
C GLU A 118 -6.38 -5.28 -11.28
N GLN A 119 -7.20 -5.19 -10.24
CA GLN A 119 -7.25 -6.06 -9.09
C GLN A 119 -8.62 -6.73 -9.00
N ASP A 120 -8.73 -7.69 -8.11
CA ASP A 120 -10.00 -8.32 -7.75
C ASP A 120 -10.07 -8.48 -6.22
N ASP A 121 -10.75 -9.50 -5.73
CA ASP A 121 -10.86 -9.82 -4.31
C ASP A 121 -9.53 -10.36 -3.77
N ILE A 122 -8.90 -9.57 -2.89
CA ILE A 122 -7.67 -9.94 -2.20
C ILE A 122 -7.92 -10.66 -0.87
N THR A 123 -9.18 -10.84 -0.45
CA THR A 123 -9.55 -11.54 0.80
C THR A 123 -8.89 -12.92 0.92
N PRO A 124 -8.81 -13.75 -0.15
CA PRO A 124 -8.16 -15.06 -0.09
C PRO A 124 -6.70 -15.02 0.40
N LEU A 125 -5.96 -13.94 0.11
CA LEU A 125 -4.56 -13.78 0.56
C LEU A 125 -4.47 -13.73 2.10
N LEU A 126 -5.48 -13.17 2.76
CA LEU A 126 -5.52 -13.09 4.22
C LEU A 126 -6.13 -14.36 4.85
N THR A 127 -7.07 -15.01 4.18
CA THR A 127 -7.70 -16.22 4.74
C THR A 127 -6.88 -17.49 4.51
N ALA A 128 -6.11 -17.58 3.42
CA ALA A 128 -5.31 -18.75 3.09
C ALA A 128 -3.94 -18.77 3.80
N PHE A 129 -3.40 -17.60 4.19
CA PHE A 129 -2.07 -17.46 4.76
C PHE A 129 -2.10 -16.91 6.20
N PRO A 130 -2.49 -17.70 7.21
CA PRO A 130 -2.68 -17.22 8.59
C PRO A 130 -1.39 -16.72 9.26
N ALA A 131 -0.22 -17.04 8.69
CA ALA A 131 1.09 -16.59 9.14
C ALA A 131 1.61 -15.36 8.38
N LEU A 132 0.84 -14.78 7.45
CA LEU A 132 1.27 -13.61 6.68
C LEU A 132 1.47 -12.39 7.60
N GLU A 133 2.65 -11.79 7.53
CA GLU A 133 3.05 -10.65 8.36
C GLU A 133 3.01 -9.33 7.59
N ARG A 134 3.17 -9.37 6.27
CA ARG A 134 3.14 -8.20 5.41
C ARG A 134 2.36 -8.46 4.13
N LEU A 135 1.41 -7.57 3.84
CA LEU A 135 0.69 -7.51 2.59
C LEU A 135 0.81 -6.10 2.01
N GLU A 136 1.29 -6.01 0.78
CA GLU A 136 1.29 -4.79 -0.01
C GLU A 136 0.53 -5.05 -1.30
N VAL A 137 -0.32 -4.11 -1.70
CA VAL A 137 -1.12 -4.18 -2.93
C VAL A 137 -1.02 -2.84 -3.64
N ARG A 138 -0.77 -2.88 -4.94
CA ARG A 138 -0.75 -1.69 -5.80
C ARG A 138 -1.77 -1.84 -6.93
N GLY A 139 -2.53 -0.79 -7.16
CA GLY A 139 -3.70 -0.80 -8.07
C GLY A 139 -5.00 -0.84 -7.28
N GLY A 140 -5.99 -0.05 -7.70
CA GLY A 140 -7.31 0.01 -7.07
C GLY A 140 -8.49 -0.35 -7.97
N ALA A 141 -8.28 -0.44 -9.29
CA ALA A 141 -9.34 -0.81 -10.21
C ALA A 141 -9.82 -2.23 -9.89
N GLY A 142 -11.11 -2.42 -9.65
CA GLY A 142 -11.68 -3.74 -9.34
C GLY A 142 -11.34 -4.30 -7.95
N LEU A 143 -10.49 -3.63 -7.16
CA LEU A 143 -10.01 -4.10 -5.85
C LEU A 143 -11.17 -4.30 -4.88
N ARG A 144 -11.26 -5.51 -4.31
CA ARG A 144 -12.23 -5.87 -3.28
C ARG A 144 -11.55 -6.48 -2.07
N LEU A 145 -12.14 -6.24 -0.90
CA LEU A 145 -11.73 -6.82 0.36
C LEU A 145 -12.97 -6.97 1.22
N GLU A 146 -13.16 -8.15 1.80
CA GLU A 146 -14.15 -8.39 2.84
C GLU A 146 -13.50 -8.27 4.23
N PRO A 147 -14.24 -7.90 5.30
CA PRO A 147 -13.69 -7.85 6.64
C PRO A 147 -13.14 -9.20 7.10
N VAL A 148 -11.91 -9.23 7.60
CA VAL A 148 -11.25 -10.45 8.08
C VAL A 148 -10.75 -10.32 9.51
N ARG A 149 -10.45 -11.46 10.14
CA ARG A 149 -9.61 -11.51 11.34
C ARG A 149 -8.25 -12.09 10.95
N HIS A 150 -7.18 -11.32 11.15
CA HIS A 150 -5.81 -11.75 10.85
C HIS A 150 -4.87 -11.43 12.00
N THR A 151 -4.34 -12.47 12.66
CA THR A 151 -3.59 -12.30 13.91
C THR A 151 -2.09 -12.13 13.74
N ALA A 152 -1.55 -12.37 12.54
CA ALA A 152 -0.11 -12.23 12.27
C ALA A 152 0.25 -11.00 11.45
N LEU A 153 -0.73 -10.30 10.85
CA LEU A 153 -0.46 -9.23 9.90
C LEU A 153 0.04 -7.99 10.66
N ARG A 154 1.25 -7.52 10.33
CA ARG A 154 1.92 -6.37 10.94
C ARG A 154 1.99 -5.17 10.01
N THR A 155 2.08 -5.41 8.71
CA THR A 155 2.12 -4.36 7.68
C THR A 155 1.02 -4.60 6.65
N LEU A 156 0.19 -3.59 6.42
CA LEU A 156 -0.75 -3.52 5.30
C LEU A 156 -0.52 -2.21 4.55
N ARG A 157 -0.25 -2.28 3.25
CA ARG A 157 -0.11 -1.10 2.39
C ARG A 157 -0.98 -1.28 1.15
N LEU A 158 -1.89 -0.34 0.92
CA LEU A 158 -2.76 -0.31 -0.25
C LEU A 158 -2.45 0.98 -1.03
N GLU A 159 -1.72 0.82 -2.14
CA GLU A 159 -1.28 1.90 -3.03
C GLU A 159 -2.26 2.00 -4.21
N SER A 160 -3.00 3.10 -4.32
CA SER A 160 -4.02 3.29 -5.33
C SER A 160 -4.13 4.74 -5.76
N ALA A 161 -4.38 4.96 -7.06
CA ALA A 161 -4.75 6.28 -7.59
C ALA A 161 -6.20 6.68 -7.25
N GLY A 162 -7.00 5.74 -6.73
CA GLY A 162 -8.38 5.93 -6.29
C GLY A 162 -8.87 4.70 -5.52
N LEU A 163 -8.70 4.71 -4.20
CA LEU A 163 -9.03 3.56 -3.35
C LEU A 163 -10.55 3.48 -3.12
N PRO A 164 -11.19 2.33 -3.39
CA PRO A 164 -12.63 2.18 -3.16
C PRO A 164 -12.98 2.27 -1.67
N ALA A 165 -14.02 3.02 -1.34
CA ALA A 165 -14.55 3.19 0.02
C ALA A 165 -14.96 1.85 0.64
N GLY A 166 -15.41 0.89 -0.18
CA GLY A 166 -15.67 -0.48 0.26
C GLY A 166 -14.45 -1.14 0.92
N VAL A 167 -13.27 -0.99 0.31
CA VAL A 167 -12.01 -1.51 0.84
C VAL A 167 -11.61 -0.80 2.13
N VAL A 168 -11.75 0.53 2.18
CA VAL A 168 -11.49 1.32 3.41
C VAL A 168 -12.37 0.85 4.57
N ARG A 169 -13.68 0.66 4.32
CA ARG A 169 -14.62 0.13 5.32
C ARG A 169 -14.28 -1.30 5.73
N ALA A 170 -13.84 -2.14 4.80
CA ALA A 170 -13.44 -3.51 5.10
C ALA A 170 -12.20 -3.57 6.00
N VAL A 171 -11.19 -2.73 5.75
CA VAL A 171 -10.04 -2.57 6.65
C VAL A 171 -10.49 -2.08 8.03
N ALA A 172 -11.35 -1.06 8.08
CA ALA A 172 -11.89 -0.52 9.33
C ALA A 172 -12.73 -1.54 10.14
N ALA A 173 -13.38 -2.48 9.46
CA ALA A 173 -14.19 -3.54 10.06
C ALA A 173 -13.37 -4.80 10.43
N SER A 174 -12.16 -4.95 9.89
CA SER A 174 -11.29 -6.09 10.13
C SER A 174 -10.68 -6.08 11.54
N ASP A 175 -10.42 -7.27 12.07
CA ASP A 175 -9.78 -7.48 13.36
C ASP A 175 -8.31 -7.86 13.15
N LEU A 176 -7.43 -6.87 13.28
CA LEU A 176 -6.01 -6.97 12.94
C LEU A 176 -5.17 -6.63 14.18
N PRO A 177 -5.16 -7.51 15.21
CA PRO A 177 -4.60 -7.17 16.52
C PRO A 177 -3.09 -6.99 16.53
N ALA A 178 -2.38 -7.53 15.52
CA ALA A 178 -0.94 -7.40 15.35
C ALA A 178 -0.53 -6.30 14.36
N LEU A 179 -1.48 -5.56 13.77
CA LEU A 179 -1.16 -4.55 12.76
C LEU A 179 -0.44 -3.38 13.39
N GLU A 180 0.79 -3.12 12.94
CA GLU A 180 1.67 -2.07 13.44
C GLU A 180 1.77 -0.91 12.45
N HIS A 181 1.68 -1.21 11.15
CA HIS A 181 1.85 -0.28 10.03
C HIS A 181 0.71 -0.41 9.03
N LEU A 182 0.00 0.70 8.79
CA LEU A 182 -1.07 0.80 7.80
C LEU A 182 -0.87 2.01 6.89
N ASP A 183 -0.74 1.78 5.59
CA ASP A 183 -0.80 2.85 4.58
C ASP A 183 -2.01 2.64 3.65
N LEU A 184 -2.79 3.70 3.48
CA LEU A 184 -3.89 3.79 2.54
C LEU A 184 -3.65 5.00 1.63
N TRP A 185 -3.41 4.74 0.35
CA TRP A 185 -3.34 5.79 -0.68
C TRP A 185 -4.74 5.97 -1.24
N LEU A 186 -5.40 7.07 -0.88
CA LEU A 186 -6.84 7.22 -1.15
C LEU A 186 -7.12 7.68 -2.57
N GLY A 187 -6.18 8.41 -3.17
CA GLY A 187 -6.30 8.88 -4.54
C GLY A 187 -7.32 10.02 -4.71
N THR A 188 -7.93 10.04 -5.89
CA THR A 188 -8.91 11.06 -6.33
C THR A 188 -10.17 10.41 -6.91
N ALA A 189 -11.28 11.16 -6.85
CA ALA A 189 -12.54 10.77 -7.48
C ALA A 189 -12.44 10.62 -9.00
N ASN A 190 -11.49 11.31 -9.66
CA ASN A 190 -11.26 11.15 -11.10
C ASN A 190 -10.74 9.74 -11.46
N GLN A 191 -10.17 9.03 -10.50
CA GLN A 191 -9.64 7.67 -10.64
C GLN A 191 -10.49 6.66 -9.86
N SER A 192 -11.79 6.94 -9.73
CA SER A 192 -12.79 6.10 -9.05
C SER A 192 -12.66 5.99 -7.52
N GLY A 193 -11.77 6.75 -6.89
CA GLY A 193 -11.70 6.83 -5.42
C GLY A 193 -12.92 7.54 -4.84
N ASP A 194 -13.66 6.89 -3.95
CA ASP A 194 -14.88 7.46 -3.33
C ASP A 194 -14.84 7.47 -1.79
N ALA A 195 -13.67 7.17 -1.21
CA ALA A 195 -13.48 7.17 0.24
C ALA A 195 -13.64 8.57 0.83
N THR A 196 -14.40 8.65 1.93
CA THR A 196 -14.59 9.87 2.72
C THR A 196 -14.07 9.68 4.15
N PRO A 197 -13.87 10.74 4.94
CA PRO A 197 -13.49 10.58 6.35
C PRO A 197 -14.47 9.73 7.17
N ALA A 198 -15.75 9.65 6.76
CA ALA A 198 -16.75 8.83 7.42
C ALA A 198 -16.47 7.32 7.25
N ASP A 199 -15.91 6.91 6.12
CA ASP A 199 -15.54 5.51 5.86
C ASP A 199 -14.38 5.05 6.76
N LEU A 200 -13.55 5.99 7.22
CA LEU A 200 -12.44 5.73 8.14
C LEU A 200 -12.86 5.73 9.62
N ALA A 201 -14.11 6.04 9.97
CA ALA A 201 -14.51 6.23 11.36
C ALA A 201 -14.16 5.02 12.27
N GLY A 202 -14.40 3.80 11.80
CA GLY A 202 -14.04 2.57 12.55
C GLY A 202 -12.54 2.36 12.70
N LEU A 203 -11.75 2.77 11.70
CA LEU A 203 -10.29 2.74 11.74
C LEU A 203 -9.77 3.78 12.75
N LEU A 204 -10.28 5.01 12.71
CA LEU A 204 -9.85 6.13 13.54
C LEU A 204 -10.21 5.97 15.04
N ASP A 205 -11.20 5.15 15.36
CA ASP A 205 -11.47 4.69 16.73
C ASP A 205 -10.34 3.77 17.25
N GLY A 206 -9.80 2.91 16.38
CA GLY A 206 -8.62 2.10 16.66
C GLY A 206 -8.84 0.94 17.63
N ALA A 207 -10.08 0.60 18.01
CA ALA A 207 -10.36 -0.55 18.88
C ALA A 207 -9.90 -1.89 18.30
N ARG A 208 -9.98 -2.05 16.98
CA ARG A 208 -9.59 -3.27 16.25
C ARG A 208 -8.10 -3.31 15.86
N LEU A 209 -7.38 -2.23 16.11
CA LEU A 209 -5.98 -2.02 15.75
C LEU A 209 -5.14 -1.64 16.99
N PRO A 210 -5.14 -2.47 18.05
CA PRO A 210 -4.48 -2.15 19.33
C PRO A 210 -2.97 -1.95 19.22
N ALA A 211 -2.32 -2.64 18.26
CA ALA A 211 -0.88 -2.58 18.04
C ALA A 211 -0.44 -1.46 17.08
N LEU A 212 -1.36 -0.71 16.47
CA LEU A 212 -0.99 0.23 15.41
C LEU A 212 -0.12 1.36 15.95
N ARG A 213 1.03 1.56 15.30
CA ARG A 213 2.01 2.61 15.61
C ARG A 213 2.23 3.56 14.44
N HIS A 214 1.95 3.12 13.22
CA HIS A 214 2.02 3.95 12.03
C HIS A 214 0.70 3.94 11.26
N LEU A 215 0.24 5.13 10.89
CA LEU A 215 -0.87 5.33 9.96
C LEU A 215 -0.45 6.33 8.87
N GLY A 216 -0.53 5.91 7.62
CA GLY A 216 -0.46 6.76 6.45
C GLY A 216 -1.82 6.84 5.75
N LEU A 217 -2.35 8.07 5.63
CA LEU A 217 -3.48 8.38 4.76
C LEU A 217 -2.94 9.29 3.66
N GLU A 218 -2.31 8.68 2.67
CA GLU A 218 -1.48 9.36 1.69
C GLU A 218 -2.23 9.59 0.38
N ASP A 219 -1.64 10.43 -0.47
CA ASP A 219 -2.10 10.68 -1.85
C ASP A 219 -3.60 11.01 -1.91
N ALA A 220 -4.11 11.77 -0.95
CA ALA A 220 -5.54 12.03 -0.80
C ALA A 220 -5.94 13.41 -1.31
N GLU A 221 -6.91 13.47 -2.23
CA GLU A 221 -7.53 14.73 -2.66
C GLU A 221 -8.24 15.44 -1.49
N ILE A 222 -8.77 14.64 -0.56
CA ILE A 222 -9.50 15.09 0.64
C ILE A 222 -8.59 15.29 1.88
N ALA A 223 -7.29 15.52 1.70
CA ALA A 223 -6.31 15.56 2.80
C ALA A 223 -6.65 16.55 3.93
N ASP A 224 -7.26 17.70 3.64
CA ASP A 224 -7.70 18.65 4.68
C ASP A 224 -8.84 18.12 5.55
N ASP A 225 -9.76 17.34 4.98
CA ASP A 225 -10.87 16.74 5.72
C ASP A 225 -10.36 15.56 6.57
N LEU A 226 -9.40 14.80 6.06
CA LEU A 226 -8.72 13.75 6.82
C LEU A 226 -7.94 14.32 8.00
N ALA A 227 -7.21 15.43 7.79
CA ALA A 227 -6.50 16.13 8.85
C ALA A 227 -7.46 16.56 9.98
N ALA A 228 -8.64 17.08 9.62
CA ALA A 228 -9.66 17.45 10.60
C ALA A 228 -10.23 16.24 11.36
N ALA A 229 -10.43 15.10 10.69
CA ALA A 229 -10.85 13.86 11.36
C ALA A 229 -9.77 13.34 12.32
N LEU A 230 -8.51 13.31 11.87
CA LEU A 230 -7.35 12.88 12.68
C LEU A 230 -7.11 13.75 13.91
N ALA A 231 -7.37 15.06 13.81
CA ALA A 231 -7.23 16.02 14.89
C ALA A 231 -7.99 15.64 16.17
N SER A 232 -9.01 14.78 16.08
CA SER A 232 -9.79 14.29 17.22
C SER A 232 -9.85 12.76 17.34
N ALA A 233 -9.18 12.01 16.47
CA ALA A 233 -9.25 10.56 16.41
C ALA A 233 -8.56 9.88 17.60
N PRO A 234 -9.22 9.00 18.36
CA PRO A 234 -8.62 8.29 19.50
C PRO A 234 -7.39 7.46 19.14
N LEU A 235 -7.33 6.92 17.92
CA LEU A 235 -6.18 6.18 17.42
C LEU A 235 -4.90 7.02 17.42
N VAL A 236 -4.96 8.32 17.11
CA VAL A 236 -3.77 9.15 16.94
C VAL A 236 -2.95 9.27 18.23
N ALA A 237 -3.60 9.22 19.40
CA ALA A 237 -2.94 9.29 20.70
C ALA A 237 -1.95 8.13 20.99
N ARG A 238 -2.00 7.03 20.22
CA ARG A 238 -1.08 5.87 20.38
C ARG A 238 -0.09 5.68 19.23
N LEU A 239 -0.20 6.50 18.19
CA LEU A 239 0.71 6.43 17.04
C LEU A 239 2.09 6.94 17.44
N GLU A 240 3.12 6.38 16.81
CA GLU A 240 4.48 6.90 16.82
C GLU A 240 4.77 7.70 15.54
N SER A 241 4.06 7.40 14.45
CA SER A 241 4.24 8.05 13.15
C SER A 241 2.90 8.23 12.44
N LEU A 242 2.68 9.43 11.89
CA LEU A 242 1.50 9.79 11.09
C LEU A 242 1.95 10.35 9.74
N SER A 243 1.30 9.93 8.65
CA SER A 243 1.56 10.46 7.30
C SER A 243 0.27 10.95 6.64
N LEU A 244 0.34 12.17 6.08
CA LEU A 244 -0.62 12.76 5.14
C LEU A 244 0.11 13.21 3.86
N ALA A 245 1.23 12.56 3.57
CA ALA A 245 2.09 12.91 2.44
C ALA A 245 1.39 12.67 1.10
N LEU A 246 1.94 13.27 0.03
CA LEU A 246 1.48 13.11 -1.35
C LEU A 246 0.08 13.68 -1.64
N GLY A 247 -0.63 14.16 -0.61
CA GLY A 247 -2.01 14.65 -0.72
C GLY A 247 -2.13 16.15 -0.98
N ALA A 248 -3.37 16.59 -1.15
CA ALA A 248 -3.73 17.99 -1.35
C ALA A 248 -3.75 18.80 -0.03
N LEU A 249 -2.90 18.51 0.96
CA LEU A 249 -2.96 19.13 2.29
C LEU A 249 -2.58 20.62 2.25
N SER A 250 -3.44 21.51 2.73
CA SER A 250 -3.19 22.96 2.79
C SER A 250 -3.06 23.49 4.21
N ASP A 251 -2.96 24.82 4.31
CA ASP A 251 -3.06 25.54 5.57
C ASP A 251 -4.30 25.19 6.38
N ARG A 252 -5.43 24.86 5.73
CA ARG A 252 -6.65 24.46 6.44
C ARG A 252 -6.44 23.17 7.24
N GLY A 253 -5.91 22.13 6.60
CA GLY A 253 -5.64 20.85 7.24
C GLY A 253 -4.53 20.95 8.28
N ALA A 254 -3.47 21.69 7.99
CA ALA A 254 -2.39 21.92 8.94
C ALA A 254 -2.85 22.69 10.20
N GLU A 255 -3.74 23.68 10.07
CA GLU A 255 -4.32 24.37 11.23
C GLU A 255 -5.22 23.41 12.04
N ALA A 256 -5.96 22.51 11.37
CA ALA A 256 -6.74 21.48 12.06
C ALA A 256 -5.84 20.56 12.91
N LEU A 257 -4.67 20.14 12.39
CA LEU A 257 -3.70 19.35 13.17
C LEU A 257 -3.13 20.14 14.35
N LEU A 258 -2.84 21.43 14.18
CA LEU A 258 -2.31 22.30 15.25
C LEU A 258 -3.31 22.58 16.38
N THR A 259 -4.60 22.65 16.04
CA THR A 259 -5.69 23.00 16.98
C THR A 259 -6.38 21.79 17.58
N GLY A 260 -6.12 20.59 17.04
CA GLY A 260 -6.61 19.32 17.54
C GLY A 260 -5.92 18.85 18.83
N GLN A 261 -5.96 17.54 19.05
CA GLN A 261 -5.21 16.91 20.12
C GLN A 261 -3.69 17.07 19.92
N PRO A 262 -2.90 17.11 21.01
CA PRO A 262 -1.45 17.23 20.90
C PRO A 262 -0.83 16.07 20.10
N LEU A 263 0.07 16.41 19.18
CA LEU A 263 0.85 15.44 18.40
C LEU A 263 2.31 15.34 18.89
N THR A 264 2.63 15.92 20.04
CA THR A 264 3.99 16.03 20.57
C THR A 264 4.60 14.68 20.99
N HIS A 265 3.80 13.62 21.08
CA HIS A 265 4.26 12.24 21.30
C HIS A 265 4.73 11.55 20.02
N LEU A 266 4.37 12.07 18.84
CA LEU A 266 4.81 11.50 17.57
C LEU A 266 6.32 11.63 17.43
N ARG A 267 6.96 10.53 17.01
CA ARG A 267 8.35 10.54 16.56
C ARG A 267 8.47 11.13 15.15
N LYS A 268 7.48 10.89 14.29
CA LYS A 268 7.46 11.36 12.91
C LYS A 268 6.09 11.88 12.48
N LEU A 269 6.08 13.02 11.80
CA LEU A 269 4.91 13.55 11.09
C LEU A 269 5.33 13.81 9.64
N ASN A 270 4.87 12.96 8.72
CA ASN A 270 5.21 13.07 7.31
C ASN A 270 4.13 13.84 6.55
N LEU A 271 4.47 15.04 6.09
CA LEU A 271 3.63 15.90 5.27
C LEU A 271 4.34 16.23 3.95
N HIS A 272 5.27 15.38 3.47
CA HIS A 272 5.97 15.66 2.22
C HIS A 272 4.98 15.74 1.05
N TYR A 273 5.25 16.63 0.07
CA TYR A 273 4.33 16.94 -1.02
C TYR A 273 3.00 17.48 -0.48
N HIS A 274 2.95 18.79 -0.28
CA HIS A 274 1.83 19.51 0.35
C HIS A 274 1.68 20.93 -0.23
N TYR A 275 0.59 21.61 0.15
CA TYR A 275 0.24 22.99 -0.21
C TYR A 275 0.17 23.92 1.02
N ILE A 276 0.74 23.51 2.15
CA ILE A 276 0.95 24.33 3.35
C ILE A 276 1.91 25.49 3.05
N GLY A 277 1.54 26.70 3.43
CA GLY A 277 2.35 27.91 3.32
C GLY A 277 3.46 27.97 4.38
N GLU A 278 4.54 28.66 4.05
CA GLU A 278 5.75 28.77 4.89
C GLU A 278 5.48 29.21 6.33
N VAL A 279 4.52 30.12 6.53
CA VAL A 279 4.16 30.63 7.86
C VAL A 279 3.61 29.50 8.74
N LEU A 280 2.72 28.68 8.19
CA LEU A 280 2.11 27.59 8.95
C LEU A 280 3.05 26.39 9.07
N ALA A 281 3.86 26.12 8.05
CA ALA A 281 4.95 25.15 8.11
C ALA A 281 5.94 25.47 9.25
N ALA A 282 6.30 26.75 9.44
CA ALA A 282 7.12 27.18 10.57
C ALA A 282 6.42 26.98 11.92
N ARG A 283 5.11 27.27 12.00
CA ARG A 283 4.30 27.02 13.20
C ARG A 283 4.23 25.53 13.57
N LEU A 284 4.05 24.64 12.58
CA LEU A 284 4.06 23.19 12.79
C LEU A 284 5.37 22.72 13.43
N ARG A 285 6.52 23.10 12.87
CA ARG A 285 7.83 22.75 13.42
C ARG A 285 8.04 23.30 14.83
N ALA A 286 7.61 24.53 15.08
CA ALA A 286 7.71 25.15 16.40
C ALA A 286 6.81 24.48 17.45
N ALA A 287 5.62 24.01 17.05
CA ALA A 287 4.68 23.31 17.93
C ALA A 287 5.12 21.87 18.24
N LEU A 288 5.95 21.26 17.38
CA LEU A 288 6.37 19.86 17.48
C LEU A 288 7.91 19.72 17.53
N PRO A 289 8.60 20.33 18.51
CA PRO A 289 10.07 20.42 18.53
C PRO A 289 10.80 19.07 18.71
N GLY A 290 10.09 18.02 19.16
CA GLY A 290 10.63 16.66 19.34
C GLY A 290 10.22 15.66 18.25
N THR A 291 9.46 16.11 17.27
CA THR A 291 8.95 15.27 16.17
C THR A 291 9.76 15.54 14.91
N ASP A 292 10.13 14.49 14.19
CA ASP A 292 10.65 14.60 12.83
C ASP A 292 9.51 15.00 11.88
N VAL A 293 9.39 16.29 11.59
CA VAL A 293 8.35 16.85 10.72
C VAL A 293 8.91 16.99 9.30
N ASP A 294 8.50 16.09 8.40
CA ASP A 294 8.83 16.18 6.99
C ASP A 294 7.85 17.11 6.27
N LEU A 295 8.37 18.26 5.87
CA LEU A 295 7.67 19.29 5.07
C LEU A 295 8.48 19.54 3.78
N SER A 296 9.06 18.49 3.19
CA SER A 296 9.74 18.61 1.91
C SER A 296 8.75 18.63 0.73
N ARG A 297 9.20 19.13 -0.42
CA ARG A 297 8.42 19.22 -1.68
C ARG A 297 7.14 20.08 -1.57
N PRO A 298 7.19 21.35 -1.11
CA PRO A 298 6.03 22.22 -1.16
C PRO A 298 5.54 22.41 -2.61
N ARG A 299 4.23 22.52 -2.79
CA ARG A 299 3.52 22.70 -4.05
C ARG A 299 2.78 24.03 -4.02
N ASN A 300 2.62 24.64 -5.19
CA ASN A 300 1.77 25.82 -5.36
C ASN A 300 0.47 25.38 -6.04
N PRO A 301 -0.70 25.84 -5.57
CA PRO A 301 -1.96 25.53 -6.23
C PRO A 301 -1.99 26.16 -7.64
N SER A 302 -2.60 25.47 -8.59
CA SER A 302 -2.88 26.03 -9.90
C SER A 302 -4.09 26.95 -9.83
N VAL A 303 -3.95 28.18 -10.31
CA VAL A 303 -5.03 29.17 -10.31
C VAL A 303 -5.59 29.31 -11.72
N VAL A 304 -6.89 29.00 -11.90
CA VAL A 304 -7.61 29.21 -13.16
C VAL A 304 -8.81 30.09 -12.89
N GLY A 305 -8.70 31.36 -13.27
CA GLY A 305 -9.67 32.39 -12.89
C GLY A 305 -9.67 32.59 -11.38
N ASP A 306 -10.83 32.43 -10.75
CA ASP A 306 -11.03 32.63 -9.31
C ASP A 306 -10.96 31.30 -8.51
N ARG A 307 -10.56 30.20 -9.16
CA ARG A 307 -10.51 28.86 -8.57
C ARG A 307 -9.07 28.39 -8.41
N GLU A 308 -8.80 27.81 -7.25
CA GLU A 308 -7.55 27.13 -6.93
C GLU A 308 -7.73 25.61 -7.06
N PHE A 309 -6.75 24.96 -7.68
CA PHE A 309 -6.69 23.52 -7.88
C PHE A 309 -5.42 22.98 -7.23
N ARG A 310 -5.58 21.90 -6.48
CA ARG A 310 -4.48 21.15 -5.86
C ARG A 310 -4.52 19.74 -6.41
N PHE A 311 -3.37 19.23 -6.77
CA PHE A 311 -3.19 17.88 -7.31
C PHE A 311 -2.47 17.01 -6.29
N ILE A 312 -2.82 15.73 -6.27
CA ILE A 312 -2.12 14.70 -5.52
C ILE A 312 -0.97 14.14 -6.36
N ALA A 313 0.04 13.58 -5.71
CA ALA A 313 1.30 13.25 -6.37
C ALA A 313 1.20 12.13 -7.41
N VAL A 314 0.28 11.19 -7.24
CA VAL A 314 0.08 10.04 -8.15
C VAL A 314 -0.87 10.38 -9.31
N SER A 315 -1.58 11.52 -9.23
CA SER A 315 -2.45 12.03 -10.31
C SER A 315 -1.75 12.97 -11.30
N GLU A 316 -0.53 13.41 -10.97
CA GLU A 316 0.35 14.20 -11.85
C GLU A 316 1.28 13.28 -12.66
#